data_AF-A0A3S1C6S5-F1
#
_entry.id   AF-A0A3S1C6S5-F1
#
_cell.length_a   1.000
_cell.length_b   1.000
_cell.length_c   1.000
_cell.angle_alpha   90.00
_cell.angle_beta   90.00
_cell.angle_gamma   90.00
#
_symmetry.space_group_name_H-M   'P 1'
#
loop_
_entity.id
_entity.type
_entity.pdbx_description
1 polymer ?
#
loop_
_entity_poly.entity_id
_entity_poly.type
_entity_poly.pdbx_seq_one_letter_code
_entity_poly.pdbx_strand_id
1 'polypeptide(L)' 'MKETRINVRISPEKKDALVRKAELEGKGITDVILNLIDDYLGDGSNVRVVDLAKRIEALEKKVGESVA' A
#
# COMPACT_ATOMS: atom_id res chain seq x y z
N MET A 1 18.55 -10.58 14.30
CA MET A 1 17.74 -9.34 14.29
C MET A 1 16.87 -9.34 15.54
N LYS A 2 16.65 -8.18 16.19
CA LYS A 2 15.75 -8.10 17.35
C LYS A 2 14.32 -7.90 16.86
N GLU A 3 13.47 -8.91 17.06
CA GLU A 3 12.04 -8.80 16.81
C GLU A 3 11.36 -8.09 17.99
N THR A 4 10.47 -7.13 17.68
CA THR A 4 9.71 -6.39 18.70
C THR A 4 8.22 -6.62 18.47
N ARG A 5 7.44 -6.78 19.55
CA ARG A 5 6.00 -7.05 19.48
C ARG A 5 5.19 -5.79 19.71
N ILE A 6 4.14 -5.60 18.91
CA ILE A 6 3.15 -4.53 19.07
C ILE A 6 1.81 -5.21 19.37
N ASN A 7 1.10 -4.76 20.40
CA ASN A 7 -0.28 -5.18 20.69
C ASN A 7 -1.21 -3.99 20.43
N VAL A 8 -2.19 -4.17 19.56
CA VAL A 8 -3.16 -3.14 19.21
C VAL A 8 -4.56 -3.60 19.60
N ARG A 9 -5.35 -2.71 20.21
CA ARG A 9 -6.76 -2.99 20.51
C ARG A 9 -7.61 -2.58 19.31
N ILE A 10 -8.39 -3.53 18.80
CA ILE A 10 -9.33 -3.33 17.69
C ILE A 10 -10.71 -3.88 18.07
N SER A 11 -11.76 -3.37 17.44
CA SER A 11 -13.10 -3.93 17.56
C SER A 11 -13.15 -5.37 17.01
N PRO A 12 -13.99 -6.25 17.57
CA PRO A 12 -14.13 -7.64 17.09
C PRO A 12 -14.49 -7.69 15.61
N GLU A 13 -15.39 -6.83 15.15
CA GLU A 13 -15.80 -6.74 13.74
C GLU A 13 -14.63 -6.45 12.79
N LYS A 14 -13.69 -5.58 13.20
CA LYS A 14 -12.50 -5.27 12.41
C LYS A 14 -11.54 -6.45 12.36
N LYS A 15 -11.41 -7.19 13.46
CA LYS A 15 -10.60 -8.41 13.52
C LYS A 15 -11.15 -9.45 12.54
N ASP A 16 -12.45 -9.73 12.61
CA ASP A 16 -13.12 -10.70 11.73
C ASP A 16 -12.97 -10.32 10.26
N ALA A 17 -13.19 -9.04 9.92
CA ALA A 17 -13.04 -8.55 8.56
C ALA A 17 -11.60 -8.69 8.05
N LEU A 18 -10.60 -8.39 8.89
CA LEU A 18 -9.18 -8.54 8.54
C LEU A 18 -8.81 -10.00 8.30
N VAL A 19 -9.22 -10.90 9.20
CA VAL A 19 -8.94 -12.34 9.11
C VAL A 19 -9.55 -12.90 7.83
N ARG A 20 -10.85 -12.68 7.60
CA ARG A 20 -11.55 -13.16 6.39
C ARG A 20 -10.89 -12.68 5.11
N LYS A 21 -10.54 -11.40 5.04
CA LYS A 21 -9.91 -10.83 3.83
C LYS A 21 -8.52 -11.41 3.61
N ALA A 22 -7.73 -11.55 4.67
CA ALA A 22 -6.40 -12.15 4.59
C ALA A 22 -6.46 -13.61 4.12
N GLU A 23 -7.41 -14.40 4.64
CA GLU A 23 -7.63 -15.79 4.20
C GLU A 23 -8.04 -15.88 2.73
N LEU A 24 -8.96 -15.02 2.28
CA LEU A 24 -9.40 -14.97 0.88
C LEU A 24 -8.25 -14.63 -0.08
N GLU A 25 -7.32 -13.78 0.33
CA GLU A 25 -6.13 -13.41 -0.45
C GLU A 25 -4.96 -14.39 -0.27
N GLY A 26 -5.11 -15.43 0.58
CA GLY A 26 -4.02 -16.36 0.91
C GLY A 26 -2.84 -15.72 1.64
N LYS A 27 -3.06 -14.58 2.31
CA LYS A 27 -2.04 -13.80 3.00
C LYS A 27 -2.09 -14.02 4.51
N GLY A 28 -0.93 -14.00 5.16
CA GLY A 28 -0.84 -13.98 6.61
C GLY A 28 -1.24 -12.61 7.18
N ILE A 29 -1.89 -12.59 8.34
CA ILE A 29 -2.28 -11.34 9.01
C ILE A 29 -1.07 -10.47 9.31
N THR A 30 0.04 -11.08 9.74
CA THR A 30 1.30 -10.38 10.00
C THR A 30 1.82 -9.68 8.75
N ASP A 31 1.81 -10.36 7.60
CA ASP A 31 2.21 -9.80 6.31
C ASP A 31 1.35 -8.60 5.93
N VAL A 32 0.03 -8.69 6.12
CA VAL A 32 -0.89 -7.58 5.85
C VAL A 32 -0.58 -6.38 6.74
N ILE A 33 -0.33 -6.59 8.04
CA ILE A 33 0.00 -5.52 8.98
C ILE A 33 1.35 -4.89 8.62
N LEU A 34 2.37 -5.69 8.30
CA LEU A 34 3.69 -5.19 7.92
C LEU A 34 3.62 -4.34 6.65
N ASN A 35 2.96 -4.83 5.61
CA ASN A 35 2.76 -4.06 4.38
C ASN A 35 2.02 -2.74 4.62
N LEU A 36 1.06 -2.73 5.56
CA LEU A 36 0.30 -1.52 5.90
C LEU A 36 1.15 -0.52 6.70
N ILE A 37 2.08 -1.01 7.53
CA ILE A 37 3.09 -0.20 8.20
C ILE A 37 4.07 0.37 7.17
N ASP A 38 4.55 -0.44 6.24
CA ASP A 38 5.49 -0.01 5.19
C ASP A 38 4.85 1.05 4.28
N ASP A 39 3.59 0.87 3.89
CA ASP A 39 2.80 1.86 3.13
C ASP A 39 2.64 3.18 3.92
N TYR A 40 2.29 3.08 5.21
CA TYR A 40 2.14 4.25 6.08
C TYR A 40 3.46 5.02 6.29
N LEU A 41 4.58 4.31 6.40
CA LEU A 41 5.91 4.89 6.52
C LEU A 41 6.45 5.42 5.18
N GLY A 42 5.78 5.13 4.06
CA GLY A 42 6.21 5.51 2.72
C GLY A 42 7.36 4.66 2.15
N ASP A 43 7.72 3.58 2.84
CA ASP A 43 8.77 2.63 2.43
C ASP A 43 8.21 1.61 1.42
N GLY A 44 6.92 1.30 1.53
CA GLY A 44 6.17 0.47 0.60
C GLY A 44 5.61 1.30 -0.56
N SER A 45 6.30 1.31 -1.71
CA SER A 45 5.67 1.57 -3.02
C SER A 45 5.14 2.98 -3.35
N ASN A 46 5.33 4.02 -2.52
CA ASN A 46 4.97 5.39 -2.92
C ASN A 46 5.85 5.93 -4.06
N VAL A 47 7.04 5.34 -4.28
CA VAL A 47 7.87 5.62 -5.45
C VAL A 47 7.16 5.29 -6.76
N ARG A 48 6.31 4.24 -6.82
CA ARG A 48 5.61 3.87 -8.06
C ARG A 48 4.47 4.83 -8.39
N VAL A 49 3.72 5.31 -7.40
CA VAL A 49 2.61 6.24 -7.65
C VAL A 49 3.13 7.62 -8.05
N VAL A 50 4.21 8.09 -7.41
CA VAL A 50 4.87 9.34 -7.79
C VAL A 50 5.58 9.23 -9.16
N ASP A 51 6.18 8.09 -9.48
CA ASP A 51 6.77 7.81 -10.80
C ASP A 51 5.69 7.73 -11.89
N LEU A 52 4.58 7.03 -11.64
CA LEU A 52 3.45 6.98 -12.58
C LEU A 52 2.86 8.37 -12.81
N ALA A 53 2.68 9.18 -11.75
CA ALA A 53 2.19 10.55 -11.89
C ALA A 53 3.13 11.39 -12.77
N LYS A 54 4.44 11.32 -12.55
CA LYS A 54 5.44 12.01 -13.38
C LYS A 54 5.45 11.53 -14.83
N ARG A 55 5.25 10.24 -15.07
CA ARG A 55 5.19 9.66 -16.43
C ARG A 55 3.93 10.06 -17.18
N ILE A 56 2.78 10.16 -16.48
CA ILE A 56 1.54 10.69 -17.05
C ILE A 56 1.72 12.17 -17.41
N GLU A 57 2.28 12.98 -16.51
CA GLU A 57 2.49 14.41 -16.75
C GLU A 57 3.43 14.67 -17.96
N ALA A 58 4.45 13.82 -18.14
CA ALA A 58 5.36 13.88 -19.29
C ALA A 58 4.70 13.46 -20.61
N LEU A 59 3.74 12.53 -20.57
CA LEU A 59 2.96 12.12 -21.74
C LEU A 59 1.93 13.18 -22.12
N GLU A 60 1.25 13.79 -21.16
CA GLU A 60 0.28 14.87 -21.41
C GLU A 60 0.95 16.09 -22.06
N LYS A 61 2.17 16.46 -21.63
CA LYS A 61 2.95 17.53 -22.28
C LYS A 61 3.27 17.19 -23.74
N LYS A 62 3.73 15.97 -24.03
CA LYS A 62 4.04 15.53 -25.40
C LYS A 62 2.83 15.47 -26.33
N VAL A 63 1.66 15.08 -25.81
CA VAL A 63 0.43 15.04 -26.59
C VAL A 63 -0.11 16.45 -26.83
N GLY A 64 0.01 17.35 -25.86
CA GLY A 64 -0.37 18.76 -26.00
C GLY A 64 0.46 19.53 -27.05
N GLU A 65 1.74 19.20 -27.22
CA GLU A 65 2.62 19.82 -28.23
C GLU A 65 2.38 19.30 -29.65
N SER A 66 1.73 18.15 -29.83
CA SER A 66 1.51 17.54 -31.15
C SER A 66 0.18 17.97 -31.82
N VAL A 67 -0.64 18.78 -31.13
CA VAL A 67 -1.95 19.25 -31.60
C VAL A 67 -1.99 20.80 -31.73
N ALA A 68 -0.84 21.47 -31.59
CA ALA A 68 -0.68 22.91 -31.79
C ALA A 68 -0.03 23.25 -33.15
#